data_AF-A0A5Q8CAT3-F1
#
_entry.id   AF-A0A5Q8CAT3-F1
#
_cell.length_a   1.000
_cell.length_b   1.000
_cell.length_c   1.000
_cell.angle_alpha   90.00
_cell.angle_beta   90.00
_cell.angle_gamma   90.00
#
_symmetry.space_group_name_H-M   'P 1'
#
loop_
_entity.id
_entity.type
_entity.pdbx_description
1 polymer ?
#
loop_
_entity_poly.entity_id
_entity_poly.type
_entity_poly.pdbx_seq_one_letter_code
_entity_poly.pdbx_strand_id
1 'polypeptide(L)'
;MQCIRPDCPITAIVYSDGSEFEAFLLEITAIMAERGMRLAGLVQRSEPKPDRVKCDMHLRDLATGMLHGISDDRGPHARGCVLNTDRL
;
A
#
# COMPACT_ATOMS: atom_id res chain seq x y z
N MET A 1 -20.18 -3.23 11.57
CA MET A 1 -19.68 -3.37 12.95
C MET A 1 -18.60 -4.44 12.97
N GLN A 2 -17.33 -4.05 13.02
CA GLN A 2 -16.24 -5.01 13.22
C GLN A 2 -16.13 -5.33 14.71
N CYS A 3 -16.10 -6.62 15.04
CA CYS A 3 -15.85 -7.10 16.39
C CYS A 3 -14.34 -7.02 16.63
N ILE A 4 -13.88 -6.02 17.39
CA ILE A 4 -12.50 -5.97 17.87
C ILE A 4 -12.36 -7.14 18.84
N ARG A 5 -11.67 -8.21 18.41
CA ARG A 5 -11.28 -9.30 19.29
C ARG A 5 -9.95 -8.90 19.93
N PRO A 6 -9.93 -8.51 21.22
CA PRO A 6 -8.68 -8.10 21.89
C PRO A 6 -7.63 -9.22 21.94
N ASP A 7 -8.05 -10.47 21.77
CA ASP A 7 -7.17 -11.64 21.79
C ASP A 7 -6.52 -11.97 20.44
N CYS A 8 -6.81 -11.19 19.39
CA CYS A 8 -6.18 -11.40 18.09
C CYS A 8 -4.79 -10.73 18.10
N PRO A 9 -3.69 -11.49 17.97
CA PRO A 9 -2.36 -10.89 18.01
C PRO A 9 -2.17 -9.94 16.82
N ILE A 10 -1.65 -8.74 17.11
CA ILE A 10 -1.17 -7.82 16.07
C ILE A 10 0.27 -8.21 15.76
N THR A 11 0.54 -8.52 14.49
CA THR A 11 1.90 -8.79 14.00
C THR A 11 2.45 -7.53 13.36
N ALA A 12 3.62 -7.09 13.82
CA ALA A 12 4.41 -6.08 13.12
C ALA A 12 5.49 -6.78 12.27
N ILE A 13 5.66 -6.34 11.03
CA ILE A 13 6.74 -6.78 10.14
C ILE A 13 7.70 -5.62 10.00
N VAL A 14 8.95 -5.80 10.41
CA VAL A 14 10.00 -4.78 10.30
C VAL A 14 10.73 -4.97 8.97
N TYR A 15 10.86 -3.89 8.21
CA TYR A 15 11.56 -3.85 6.94
C TYR A 15 12.38 -2.56 6.85
N SER A 16 13.45 -2.58 6.07
CA SER A 16 14.36 -1.43 5.90
C SER A 16 14.07 -0.60 4.65
N ASP A 17 13.44 -1.19 3.63
CA ASP A 17 13.10 -0.52 2.37
C ASP A 17 11.60 -0.67 2.09
N GLY A 18 10.90 0.47 2.03
CA GLY A 18 9.46 0.47 1.80
C GLY A 18 9.06 0.10 0.37
N SER A 19 9.90 0.38 -0.63
CA SER A 19 9.61 0.09 -2.03
C SER A 19 9.77 -1.41 -2.30
N GLU A 20 10.84 -2.01 -1.78
CA GLU A 20 11.02 -3.47 -1.86
C GLU A 20 9.92 -4.21 -1.10
N PHE A 21 9.53 -3.71 0.07
CA PHE A 21 8.47 -4.33 0.87
C PHE A 21 7.08 -4.18 0.22
N GLU A 22 6.80 -3.05 -0.45
CA GLU A 22 5.59 -2.87 -1.25
C GLU A 22 5.51 -3.90 -2.39
N ALA A 23 6.61 -4.09 -3.13
CA ALA A 23 6.68 -5.09 -4.20
C ALA A 23 6.47 -6.51 -3.68
N PHE A 24 7.12 -6.86 -2.56
CA PHE A 24 6.93 -8.14 -1.88
C PHE A 24 5.48 -8.37 -1.45
N LEU A 25 4.82 -7.37 -0.84
CA LEU A 25 3.43 -7.48 -0.41
C LEU A 25 2.47 -7.69 -1.59
N LEU A 26 2.69 -6.99 -2.70
CA LEU A 26 1.88 -7.17 -3.92
C LEU A 26 2.03 -8.58 -4.49
N GLU A 27 3.25 -9.11 -4.54
CA GLU A 27 3.51 -10.47 -5.03
C GLU A 27 2.89 -11.54 -4.11
N ILE A 28 3.19 -11.50 -2.81
CA ILE A 28 2.76 -12.56 -1.91
C ILE A 28 1.24 -12.61 -1.77
N THR A 29 0.57 -11.45 -1.76
CA THR A 29 -0.90 -11.40 -1.70
C THR A 29 -1.54 -11.90 -2.99
N ALA A 30 -0.92 -11.70 -4.16
CA ALA A 30 -1.39 -12.29 -5.41
C ALA A 30 -1.28 -13.82 -5.36
N ILE A 31 -0.14 -14.36 -4.92
CA ILE A 31 0.07 -15.80 -4.76
C ILE A 31 -0.93 -16.41 -3.76
N MET A 32 -1.17 -15.74 -2.63
CA MET A 32 -2.15 -16.21 -1.63
C MET A 32 -3.57 -16.26 -2.19
N ALA A 33 -3.97 -15.24 -2.95
CA ALA A 33 -5.27 -15.20 -3.62
C ALA A 33 -5.40 -16.32 -4.68
N GLU A 34 -4.37 -16.54 -5.50
CA GLU A 34 -4.32 -17.63 -6.49
C GLU A 34 -4.43 -19.02 -5.83
N ARG A 35 -3.93 -19.17 -4.61
CA ARG A 35 -4.08 -20.38 -3.78
C ARG A 35 -5.45 -20.52 -3.12
N GLY A 36 -6.40 -19.63 -3.41
CA GLY A 36 -7.77 -19.66 -2.89
C GLY A 36 -7.91 -19.11 -1.47
N MET A 37 -6.91 -18.41 -0.93
CA MET A 37 -7.03 -17.76 0.37
C MET A 37 -7.95 -16.55 0.27
N ARG A 38 -8.84 -16.39 1.26
CA ARG A 38 -9.66 -15.18 1.40
C ARG A 38 -8.85 -14.10 2.11
N LEU A 39 -8.50 -13.07 1.36
CA LEU A 39 -7.75 -11.93 1.88
C LEU A 39 -8.68 -10.74 2.19
N ALA A 40 -8.22 -9.86 3.07
CA ALA A 40 -8.87 -8.60 3.41
C ALA A 40 -7.81 -7.56 3.73
N GLY A 41 -8.17 -6.28 3.62
CA GLY A 41 -7.25 -5.17 3.85
C GLY A 41 -6.77 -4.52 2.55
N LEU A 42 -5.80 -3.62 2.68
CA LEU A 42 -5.31 -2.76 1.62
C LEU A 42 -3.79 -2.87 1.52
N VAL A 43 -3.27 -2.94 0.29
CA VAL A 43 -1.84 -2.82 0.00
C VAL A 43 -1.64 -1.57 -0.84
N GLN A 44 -0.70 -0.71 -0.45
CA GLN A 44 -0.32 0.43 -1.27
C GLN A 44 0.39 -0.06 -2.54
N ARG A 45 0.15 0.64 -3.66
CA ARG A 45 0.88 0.46 -4.91
C ARG A 45 1.32 1.84 -5.39
N SER A 46 2.62 2.07 -5.40
CA SER A 46 3.22 3.28 -5.94
C SER A 46 3.39 3.14 -7.45
N GLU A 47 2.97 4.16 -8.20
CA GLU A 47 3.11 4.25 -9.65
C GLU A 47 4.07 5.41 -9.98
N PRO A 48 5.32 5.11 -10.37
CA PRO A 48 6.28 6.13 -10.79
C PRO A 48 5.78 6.84 -12.05
N LYS A 49 5.94 8.16 -12.07
CA LYS A 49 5.63 9.00 -13.24
C LYS A 49 6.94 9.60 -13.75
N PRO A 50 7.48 9.15 -14.91
CA PRO A 50 8.78 9.60 -15.39
C PRO A 50 8.86 11.10 -15.66
N ASP A 51 7.71 11.72 -15.92
CA ASP A 51 7.52 13.12 -16.32
C ASP A 51 7.36 14.08 -15.14
N ARG A 52 7.25 13.59 -13.90
CA ARG A 52 7.14 14.44 -12.70
C ARG A 52 7.81 13.81 -11.49
N VAL A 53 8.26 14.66 -10.57
CA VAL A 53 8.95 14.22 -9.33
C VAL A 53 8.06 13.37 -8.41
N LYS A 54 6.73 13.36 -8.62
CA LYS A 54 5.76 12.67 -7.75
C LYS A 54 5.18 11.40 -8.36
N CYS A 55 5.12 10.33 -7.56
CA CYS A 55 4.37 9.11 -7.86
C CYS A 55 2.87 9.27 -7.56
N ASP A 56 2.04 8.58 -8.35
CA ASP A 56 0.67 8.30 -7.94
C ASP A 56 0.68 7.13 -6.95
N MET A 57 -0.20 7.16 -5.96
CA MET A 57 -0.39 6.06 -5.03
C MET A 57 -1.80 5.55 -5.13
N HIS A 58 -1.92 4.23 -5.17
CA HIS A 58 -3.17 3.51 -5.16
C HIS A 58 -3.23 2.57 -3.96
N LEU A 59 -4.43 2.29 -3.47
CA LEU A 59 -4.70 1.20 -2.55
C LEU A 59 -5.37 0.07 -3.31
N ARG A 60 -4.75 -1.12 -3.30
CA ARG A 60 -5.35 -2.35 -3.78
C ARG A 60 -6.16 -3.00 -2.67
N ASP A 61 -7.46 -3.12 -2.87
CA ASP A 61 -8.33 -3.93 -2.01
C ASP A 61 -8.06 -5.41 -2.24
N LEU A 62 -7.62 -6.12 -1.20
CA LEU A 62 -7.28 -7.54 -1.28
C LEU A 62 -8.50 -8.46 -1.36
N ALA A 63 -9.68 -7.99 -0.96
CA ALA A 63 -10.92 -8.76 -1.03
C ALA A 63 -11.56 -8.69 -2.42
N THR A 64 -11.45 -7.54 -3.09
CA THR A 64 -12.12 -7.28 -4.38
C THR A 64 -11.16 -7.17 -5.57
N GLY A 65 -9.89 -6.90 -5.32
CA GLY A 65 -8.90 -6.57 -6.34
C GLY A 65 -8.99 -5.14 -6.87
N MET A 66 -9.93 -4.33 -6.40
CA MET A 66 -10.11 -2.94 -6.86
C MET A 66 -8.92 -2.05 -6.49
N LEU A 67 -8.61 -1.09 -7.37
CA LEU A 67 -7.61 -0.06 -7.12
C LEU A 67 -8.29 1.28 -6.83
N HIS A 68 -7.90 1.91 -5.72
CA HIS A 68 -8.39 3.21 -5.29
C HIS A 68 -7.24 4.22 -5.32
N GLY A 69 -7.34 5.27 -6.15
CA GLY A 69 -6.36 6.36 -6.11
C GLY A 69 -6.46 7.15 -4.81
N ILE A 70 -5.33 7.40 -4.15
CA ILE A 70 -5.24 8.18 -2.91
C ILE A 70 -4.34 9.41 -3.03
N SER A 71 -3.66 9.56 -4.15
CA SER A 71 -2.92 10.77 -4.50
C SER A 71 -3.84 11.77 -5.21
N ASP A 72 -3.63 13.05 -4.90
CA ASP A 72 -4.29 14.18 -5.54
C ASP A 72 -3.24 15.02 -6.28
N ASP A 73 -3.53 15.43 -7.51
CA ASP A 73 -2.63 16.29 -8.28
C ASP A 73 -2.84 17.75 -7.90
N ARG A 74 -2.05 18.20 -6.92
CA ARG A 74 -2.04 19.59 -6.44
C ARG A 74 -1.11 20.49 -7.24
N GLY A 75 -0.68 20.06 -8.41
CA GLY A 75 0.21 20.79 -9.31
C GLY A 75 1.71 20.66 -8.98
N PRO A 76 2.56 21.32 -9.79
CA PRO A 76 4.00 21.04 -9.86
C PRO A 76 4.80 21.30 -8.56
N HIS A 77 4.31 22.19 -7.70
CA HIS A 77 5.01 22.62 -6.49
C HIS A 77 4.59 21.85 -5.23
N ALA A 78 3.66 20.91 -5.35
CA ALA A 78 3.22 20.13 -4.21
C ALA A 78 4.36 19.19 -3.75
N ARG A 79 4.60 19.05 -2.44
CA ARG A 79 5.74 18.29 -1.88
C ARG A 79 5.38 17.06 -1.03
N GLY A 80 4.09 16.88 -0.71
CA GLY A 80 3.65 15.89 0.28
C GLY A 80 3.00 14.62 -0.26
N CYS A 81 3.34 14.13 -1.46
CA CYS A 81 2.74 12.87 -1.95
C CYS A 81 3.41 11.62 -1.36
N VAL A 82 4.67 11.71 -0.96
CA VAL A 82 5.42 10.59 -0.38
C VAL A 82 5.81 10.98 1.03
N LEU A 83 5.70 10.01 1.95
CA LEU A 83 6.21 10.17 3.31
C LEU A 83 7.70 10.45 3.24
N ASN A 84 8.13 11.61 3.72
CA ASN A 84 9.54 11.91 3.88
C ASN A 84 9.99 11.37 5.24
N THR A 85 10.66 10.21 5.22
CA THR A 85 11.12 9.52 6.43
C THR A 85 12.21 10.29 7.17
N ASP A 86 12.97 11.15 6.51
CA ASP A 86 13.98 12.02 7.15
C ASP A 86 13.35 13.14 8.00
N ARG A 87 12.01 13.27 7.96
CA ARG A 87 11.23 14.26 8.72
C ARG A 87 10.33 13.63 9.79
N LEU A 88 10.52 12.34 10.08
CA LEU A 88 9.92 11.62 11.22
C LEU A 88 10.90 11.57 12.39
#